data_AF-A0A356WSR7-F1
#
_entry.id   AF-A0A356WSR7-F1
#
_cell.length_a   1.000
_cell.length_b   1.000
_cell.length_c   1.000
_cell.angle_alpha   90.00
_cell.angle_beta   90.00
_cell.angle_gamma   90.00
#
_symmetry.space_group_name_H-M   'P 1'
#
loop_
_entity.id
_entity.type
_entity.pdbx_description
1 polymer ?
#
loop_
_entity_poly.entity_id
_entity_poly.type
_entity_poly.pdbx_seq_one_letter_code
_entity_poly.pdbx_strand_id
1 'polypeptide(L)'
;MEININNRPVQVAEGATILEACRSVGIEVPTLCYLKDVSQNASCGVCVVEVKGAKSLLRSCITQVTEGMEISTNSPRAMQARKVNVELLLANHPQDCLICDRNGNCELQELTHALGISARRFVRTRKELLVKDETSLSLVRDPEKCILCGRCVAVCSQMQGVKAIDFSGRGLKSKISTFLDSGLGLVACSNCGQCALVCPTGAITERSSVREVWAALQDPGKIVLVQTAPAVRVGIGEAMGMPYGSLVTGQMVAGLRRLGFSKVFDTNFAADLTIIEEGNELLHRIRTGGELPMITSCSPGWIKFIEDFYPGLL
;
A
#
# COMPACT_ATOMS: atom_id res chain seq x y z
N MET A 1 22.85 18.61 15.63
CA MET A 1 23.52 19.27 14.50
C MET A 1 22.64 20.40 14.03
N GLU A 2 23.22 21.57 13.75
CA GLU A 2 22.48 22.73 13.27
C GLU A 2 22.50 22.78 11.74
N ILE A 3 21.31 22.86 11.15
CA ILE A 3 21.12 23.04 9.71
C ILE A 3 20.13 24.17 9.47
N ASN A 4 20.08 24.68 8.25
CA ASN A 4 19.14 25.71 7.84
C ASN A 4 18.17 25.15 6.79
N ILE A 5 16.87 25.12 7.10
CA ILE A 5 15.81 24.70 6.18
C ILE A 5 14.93 25.91 5.88
N ASN A 6 14.86 26.33 4.62
CA ASN A 6 14.05 27.47 4.17
C ASN A 6 14.31 28.76 4.99
N ASN A 7 15.59 29.08 5.25
CA ASN A 7 16.05 30.23 6.05
C ASN A 7 15.70 30.15 7.56
N ARG A 8 15.41 28.95 8.08
CA ARG A 8 15.17 28.71 9.50
C ARG A 8 16.23 27.76 10.06
N PRO A 9 16.95 28.13 11.14
CA PRO A 9 17.84 27.21 11.83
C PRO A 9 17.03 26.11 12.51
N VAL A 10 17.49 24.87 12.38
CA VAL A 10 16.84 23.66 12.91
C VAL A 10 17.90 22.78 13.53
N GLN A 11 17.62 22.30 14.74
CA GLN A 11 18.41 21.28 15.41
C GLN A 11 17.89 19.90 15.03
N VAL A 12 18.77 19.05 14.50
CA VAL A 12 18.43 17.69 14.07
C VAL A 12 19.36 16.67 14.69
N ALA A 13 18.83 15.46 14.85
CA ALA A 13 19.61 14.29 15.28
C ALA A 13 20.66 13.93 14.23
N GLU A 14 21.81 13.44 14.69
CA GLU A 14 22.85 12.92 13.81
C GLU A 14 22.35 11.68 13.05
N GLY A 15 22.74 11.56 11.77
CA GLY A 15 22.32 10.46 10.90
C GLY A 15 20.93 10.60 10.28
N ALA A 16 20.14 11.61 10.66
CA ALA A 16 18.84 11.86 10.05
C ALA A 16 18.94 12.19 8.56
N THR A 17 17.97 11.73 7.77
CA THR A 17 17.83 12.15 6.37
C THR A 17 17.29 13.58 6.28
N ILE A 18 17.52 14.26 5.16
CA ILE A 18 16.93 15.59 4.92
C ILE A 18 15.39 15.52 5.01
N LEU A 19 14.77 14.42 4.54
CA LEU A 19 13.32 14.25 4.60
C LEU A 19 12.82 14.19 6.06
N GLU A 20 13.50 13.44 6.92
CA GLU A 20 13.18 13.36 8.35
C GLU A 20 13.39 14.70 9.05
N ALA A 21 14.48 15.39 8.72
CA ALA A 21 14.76 16.74 9.20
C ALA A 21 13.63 17.72 8.84
N CYS A 22 13.20 17.76 7.57
CA CYS A 22 12.06 18.59 7.15
C CYS A 22 10.77 18.25 7.91
N ARG A 23 10.46 16.96 8.06
CA ARG A 23 9.25 16.50 8.78
C ARG A 23 9.26 16.88 10.25
N SER A 24 10.43 16.88 10.90
CA SER A 24 10.56 17.24 12.32
C SER A 24 10.12 18.67 12.64
N VAL A 25 10.14 19.57 11.65
CA VAL A 25 9.70 20.97 11.76
C VAL A 25 8.43 21.27 10.99
N GLY A 26 7.66 20.23 10.62
CA GLY A 26 6.39 20.37 9.90
C GLY A 26 6.53 20.83 8.44
N ILE A 27 7.72 20.71 7.84
CA ILE A 27 7.93 20.97 6.41
C ILE A 27 7.71 19.67 5.64
N GLU A 28 6.69 19.67 4.80
CA GLU A 28 6.38 18.52 3.96
C GLU A 28 7.16 18.56 2.64
N VAL A 29 7.92 17.49 2.39
CA VAL A 29 8.55 17.24 1.09
C VAL A 29 7.88 16.02 0.48
N PRO A 30 7.28 16.14 -0.72
CA PRO A 30 6.49 15.06 -1.30
C PRO A 30 7.36 13.85 -1.68
N THR A 31 6.77 12.66 -1.59
CA THR A 31 7.43 11.39 -1.95
C THR A 31 6.45 10.42 -2.59
N LEU A 32 6.89 9.61 -3.56
CA LEU A 32 6.08 8.51 -4.13
C LEU A 32 6.68 7.13 -3.96
N CYS A 33 8.02 6.98 -4.00
CA CYS A 33 8.65 5.67 -3.80
C CYS A 33 9.11 5.43 -2.37
N TYR A 34 9.41 6.50 -1.64
CA TYR A 34 9.76 6.41 -0.23
C TYR A 34 8.53 6.03 0.57
N LEU A 35 8.70 5.08 1.47
CA LEU A 35 7.75 4.70 2.50
C LEU A 35 8.58 4.33 3.74
N LYS A 36 8.31 4.98 4.86
CA LYS A 36 9.08 4.80 6.10
C LYS A 36 9.12 3.31 6.46
N ASP A 37 10.31 2.82 6.82
CA ASP A 37 10.57 1.43 7.23
C ASP A 37 10.27 0.35 6.17
N VAL A 38 9.86 0.74 4.96
CA VAL A 38 9.48 -0.18 3.87
C VAL A 38 10.34 0.02 2.62
N SER A 39 10.50 1.26 2.14
CA SER A 39 11.11 1.53 0.84
C SER A 39 11.89 2.84 0.84
N GLN A 40 13.15 2.78 0.42
CA GLN A 40 14.07 3.93 0.37
C GLN A 40 14.91 3.95 -0.93
N ASN A 41 14.37 3.45 -2.04
CA ASN A 41 15.12 3.30 -3.31
C ASN A 41 15.40 4.62 -4.09
N ALA A 42 14.83 5.75 -3.64
CA ALA A 42 14.96 7.08 -4.26
C ALA A 42 14.67 7.16 -5.79
N SER A 43 13.91 6.22 -6.35
CA SER A 43 13.68 6.11 -7.79
C SER A 43 12.78 7.21 -8.36
N CYS A 44 11.77 7.67 -7.60
CA CYS A 44 10.65 8.44 -8.16
C CYS A 44 10.94 9.87 -8.61
N GLY A 45 12.04 10.50 -8.17
CA GLY A 45 12.26 11.90 -8.58
C GLY A 45 11.69 12.98 -7.66
N VAL A 46 10.70 12.65 -6.83
CA VAL A 46 9.79 13.64 -6.25
C VAL A 46 10.38 14.35 -5.03
N CYS A 47 11.19 13.67 -4.24
CA CYS A 47 11.73 14.19 -2.98
C CYS A 47 12.92 15.14 -3.15
N VAL A 48 13.15 15.67 -4.36
CA VAL A 48 14.32 16.52 -4.65
C VAL A 48 14.26 17.84 -3.89
N VAL A 49 15.40 18.25 -3.35
CA VAL A 49 15.60 19.54 -2.67
C VAL A 49 16.90 20.18 -3.17
N GLU A 50 16.99 21.49 -3.05
CA GLU A 50 18.21 22.23 -3.38
C GLU A 50 19.04 22.45 -2.11
N VAL A 51 20.32 22.10 -2.18
CA VAL A 51 21.28 22.31 -1.08
C VAL A 51 22.36 23.26 -1.58
N LYS A 52 22.63 24.33 -0.83
CA LYS A 52 23.64 25.32 -1.21
C LYS A 52 25.01 24.67 -1.36
N GLY A 53 25.70 24.98 -2.44
CA GLY A 53 27.00 24.38 -2.79
C GLY A 53 26.91 23.02 -3.50
N ALA A 54 25.76 22.36 -3.51
CA ALA A 54 25.57 21.13 -4.29
C ALA A 54 25.41 21.43 -5.79
N LYS A 55 26.10 20.66 -6.65
CA LYS A 55 26.01 20.81 -8.11
C LYS A 55 24.63 20.41 -8.65
N SER A 56 24.04 19.37 -8.07
CA SER A 56 22.74 18.80 -8.44
C SER A 56 21.74 18.91 -7.29
N LEU A 57 20.45 18.78 -7.62
CA LEU A 57 19.42 18.59 -6.60
C LEU A 57 19.64 17.25 -5.90
N LEU A 58 19.46 17.23 -4.58
CA LEU A 58 19.66 16.03 -3.77
C LEU A 58 18.32 15.36 -3.45
N ARG A 59 18.33 14.04 -3.26
CA ARG A 59 17.16 13.24 -2.91
C ARG A 59 16.99 13.25 -1.39
N SER A 60 16.05 14.04 -0.88
CA SER A 60 15.90 14.22 0.57
C SER A 60 15.63 12.93 1.35
N CYS A 61 15.03 11.92 0.70
CA CYS A 61 14.64 10.66 1.35
C CYS A 61 15.80 9.69 1.65
N ILE A 62 17.00 9.96 1.14
CA ILE A 62 18.20 9.13 1.38
C ILE A 62 19.43 9.95 1.76
N THR A 63 19.48 11.23 1.39
CA THR A 63 20.62 12.09 1.73
C THR A 63 20.58 12.42 3.22
N GLN A 64 21.67 12.09 3.92
CA GLN A 64 21.87 12.45 5.34
C GLN A 64 22.20 13.94 5.47
N VAL A 65 21.74 14.53 6.57
CA VAL A 65 22.07 15.90 6.94
C VAL A 65 23.50 15.98 7.47
N THR A 66 24.22 17.04 7.12
CA THR A 66 25.52 17.39 7.72
C THR A 66 25.44 18.76 8.36
N GLU A 67 26.29 19.01 9.35
CA GLU A 67 26.38 20.31 10.03
C GLU A 67 26.52 21.46 9.03
N GLY A 68 25.75 22.54 9.24
CA GLY A 68 25.78 23.73 8.40
C GLY A 68 25.11 23.60 7.02
N MET A 69 24.41 22.50 6.72
CA MET A 69 23.65 22.39 5.45
C MET A 69 22.59 23.49 5.35
N GLU A 70 22.56 24.19 4.21
CA GLU A 70 21.48 25.11 3.83
C GLU A 70 20.60 24.47 2.76
N ILE A 71 19.33 24.21 3.10
CA ILE A 71 18.38 23.41 2.33
C ILE A 71 17.18 24.28 1.93
N SER A 72 16.86 24.30 0.65
CA SER A 72 15.65 24.91 0.10
C SER A 72 14.74 23.83 -0.46
N THR A 73 13.55 23.68 0.14
CA THR A 73 12.60 22.65 -0.28
C THR A 73 11.73 23.08 -1.44
N ASN A 74 11.57 24.38 -1.67
CA ASN A 74 10.62 24.96 -2.64
C ASN A 74 11.31 25.91 -3.63
N SER A 75 12.61 25.73 -3.89
CA SER A 75 13.31 26.53 -4.89
C SER A 75 12.68 26.33 -6.29
N PRO A 76 12.74 27.34 -7.18
CA PRO A 76 12.22 27.20 -8.54
C PRO A 76 12.80 25.98 -9.28
N ARG A 77 14.08 25.69 -9.05
CA ARG A 77 14.78 24.54 -9.63
C ARG A 77 14.23 23.21 -9.09
N ALA A 78 14.01 23.10 -7.78
CA ALA A 78 13.44 21.90 -7.16
C ALA A 78 12.00 21.67 -7.62
N MET A 79 11.17 22.71 -7.62
CA MET A 79 9.77 22.64 -8.05
C MET A 79 9.64 22.23 -9.53
N GLN A 80 10.46 22.82 -10.40
CA GLN A 80 10.46 22.46 -11.82
C GLN A 80 10.90 21.01 -12.04
N ALA A 81 11.91 20.53 -11.31
CA ALA A 81 12.36 19.14 -11.41
C ALA A 81 11.27 18.15 -10.94
N ARG A 82 10.57 18.46 -9.84
CA ARG A 82 9.42 17.65 -9.37
C ARG A 82 8.32 17.57 -10.42
N LYS A 83 7.94 18.72 -10.99
CA LYS A 83 6.94 18.80 -12.05
C LYS A 83 7.30 17.93 -13.24
N VAL A 84 8.53 18.05 -13.76
CA VAL A 84 9.01 17.22 -14.88
C VAL A 84 9.00 15.72 -14.54
N ASN A 85 9.45 15.34 -13.34
CA ASN A 85 9.44 13.93 -12.94
C ASN A 85 8.02 13.34 -12.91
N VAL A 86 7.05 14.09 -12.39
CA VAL A 86 5.63 13.67 -12.38
C VAL A 86 5.05 13.66 -13.79
N GLU A 87 5.33 14.67 -14.63
CA GLU A 87 4.92 14.68 -16.04
C GLU A 87 5.44 13.44 -16.81
N LEU A 88 6.65 12.97 -16.50
CA LEU A 88 7.22 11.74 -17.09
C LEU A 88 6.53 10.47 -16.59
N LEU A 89 6.14 10.40 -15.32
CA LEU A 89 5.32 9.29 -14.80
C LEU A 89 3.95 9.25 -15.49
N LEU A 90 3.32 10.41 -15.63
CA LEU A 90 2.02 10.57 -16.29
C LEU A 90 2.05 10.23 -17.79
N ALA A 91 3.21 10.30 -18.45
CA ALA A 91 3.35 9.96 -19.86
C ALA A 91 2.86 8.53 -20.16
N ASN A 92 3.14 7.57 -19.26
CA ASN A 92 2.73 6.17 -19.40
C ASN A 92 1.59 5.75 -18.46
N HIS A 93 1.07 6.65 -17.63
CA HIS A 93 -0.05 6.36 -16.74
C HIS A 93 -1.40 6.68 -17.43
N PRO A 94 -2.44 5.84 -17.31
CA PRO A 94 -3.77 6.17 -17.81
C PRO A 94 -4.38 7.35 -17.04
N GLN A 95 -5.28 8.09 -17.70
CA GLN A 95 -6.02 9.22 -17.08
C GLN A 95 -7.50 8.85 -16.90
N ASP A 96 -7.74 7.67 -16.35
CA ASP A 96 -9.06 7.07 -16.13
C ASP A 96 -9.55 7.26 -14.68
N CYS A 97 -9.14 8.35 -14.01
CA CYS A 97 -9.35 8.55 -12.58
C CYS A 97 -10.80 8.40 -12.14
N LEU A 98 -11.78 8.79 -12.97
CA LEU A 98 -13.21 8.73 -12.64
C LEU A 98 -13.74 7.29 -12.46
N ILE A 99 -13.04 6.30 -13.02
CA ILE A 99 -13.41 4.88 -12.93
C ILE A 99 -12.37 4.05 -12.17
N CYS A 100 -11.39 4.71 -11.55
CA CYS A 100 -10.31 4.06 -10.83
C CYS A 100 -10.69 3.82 -9.36
N ASP A 101 -10.38 2.65 -8.81
CA ASP A 101 -10.68 2.30 -7.40
C ASP A 101 -9.95 3.22 -6.39
N ARG A 102 -8.85 3.86 -6.81
CA ARG A 102 -8.07 4.81 -6.01
C ARG A 102 -8.49 6.27 -6.18
N ASN A 103 -9.64 6.53 -6.82
CA ASN A 103 -10.11 7.91 -7.00
C ASN A 103 -10.36 8.57 -5.64
N GLY A 104 -9.75 9.73 -5.40
CA GLY A 104 -9.89 10.46 -4.14
C GLY A 104 -8.91 10.08 -3.03
N ASN A 105 -8.09 9.03 -3.22
CA ASN A 105 -7.02 8.64 -2.29
C ASN A 105 -5.72 8.19 -3.00
N CYS A 106 -5.51 8.61 -4.26
CA CYS A 106 -4.31 8.32 -5.04
C CYS A 106 -3.23 9.39 -4.80
N GLU A 107 -2.07 8.98 -4.27
CA GLU A 107 -0.93 9.90 -4.01
C GLU A 107 -0.42 10.57 -5.30
N LEU A 108 -0.46 9.86 -6.45
CA LEU A 108 -0.07 10.45 -7.74
C LEU A 108 -1.07 11.52 -8.19
N GLN A 109 -2.38 11.29 -7.97
CA GLN A 109 -3.44 12.24 -8.31
C GLN A 109 -3.27 13.52 -7.48
N GLU A 110 -3.09 13.37 -6.17
CA GLU A 110 -2.86 14.49 -5.24
C GLU A 110 -1.62 15.30 -5.62
N LEU A 111 -0.50 14.62 -5.87
CA LEU A 111 0.75 15.27 -6.26
C LEU A 111 0.64 16.00 -7.60
N THR A 112 -0.08 15.43 -8.57
CA THR A 112 -0.33 16.06 -9.87
C THR A 112 -1.09 17.38 -9.69
N HIS A 113 -2.10 17.38 -8.83
CA HIS A 113 -2.87 18.57 -8.49
C HIS A 113 -2.00 19.61 -7.76
N ALA A 114 -1.24 19.19 -6.73
CA ALA A 114 -0.37 20.06 -5.94
C ALA A 114 0.71 20.77 -6.78
N LEU A 115 1.18 20.14 -7.87
CA LEU A 115 2.17 20.72 -8.79
C LEU A 115 1.55 21.54 -9.93
N GLY A 116 0.23 21.69 -9.97
CA GLY A 116 -0.48 22.43 -11.01
C GLY A 116 -0.28 21.85 -12.41
N ILE A 117 -0.24 20.52 -12.52
CA ILE A 117 -0.14 19.83 -13.82
C ILE A 117 -1.55 19.63 -14.36
N SER A 118 -1.89 20.35 -15.43
CA SER A 118 -3.23 20.32 -16.04
C SER A 118 -3.28 19.72 -17.45
N ALA A 119 -2.13 19.42 -18.05
CA ALA A 119 -2.05 18.88 -19.41
C ALA A 119 -0.93 17.85 -19.56
N ARG A 120 -1.09 16.93 -20.51
CA ARG A 120 -0.02 16.01 -20.90
C ARG A 120 1.00 16.74 -21.76
N ARG A 121 2.21 16.88 -21.23
CA ARG A 121 3.35 17.43 -21.95
C ARG A 121 4.10 16.38 -22.76
N PHE A 122 4.25 15.17 -22.22
CA PHE A 122 5.01 14.09 -22.84
C PHE A 122 4.09 13.05 -23.46
N VAL A 123 4.49 12.53 -24.62
CA VAL A 123 3.82 11.42 -25.29
C VAL A 123 4.14 10.10 -24.58
N ARG A 124 3.21 9.15 -24.68
CA ARG A 124 3.41 7.79 -24.17
C ARG A 124 4.62 7.16 -24.85
N THR A 125 5.56 6.66 -24.05
CA THR A 125 6.80 6.05 -24.56
C THR A 125 6.69 4.53 -24.67
N ARG A 126 5.80 3.91 -23.88
CA ARG A 126 5.46 2.49 -24.01
C ARG A 126 4.43 2.29 -25.12
N LYS A 127 4.78 1.50 -26.14
CA LYS A 127 3.88 1.19 -27.26
C LYS A 127 2.86 0.11 -26.90
N GLU A 128 3.32 -0.94 -26.22
CA GLU A 128 2.50 -2.08 -25.85
C GLU A 128 1.64 -1.75 -24.62
N LEU A 129 0.41 -2.24 -24.61
CA LEU A 129 -0.44 -2.23 -23.42
C LEU A 129 -0.07 -3.43 -22.56
N LEU A 130 0.11 -3.22 -21.27
CA LEU A 130 0.24 -4.32 -20.33
C LEU A 130 -1.14 -4.86 -19.98
N VAL A 131 -1.23 -6.19 -19.92
CA VAL A 131 -2.48 -6.90 -19.60
C VAL A 131 -2.70 -6.87 -18.09
N LYS A 132 -3.94 -6.62 -17.71
CA LYS A 132 -4.42 -6.70 -16.34
C LYS A 132 -4.40 -8.16 -15.86
N ASP A 133 -3.86 -8.40 -14.67
CA ASP A 133 -3.83 -9.72 -14.05
C ASP A 133 -4.93 -9.83 -13.00
N GLU A 134 -5.89 -10.70 -13.31
CA GLU A 134 -7.05 -11.04 -12.50
C GLU A 134 -7.05 -12.53 -12.13
N THR A 135 -5.87 -13.16 -12.02
CA THR A 135 -5.76 -14.58 -11.67
C THR A 135 -5.91 -14.84 -10.17
N SER A 136 -5.53 -13.89 -9.30
CA SER A 136 -5.69 -14.03 -7.85
C SER A 136 -7.15 -13.79 -7.43
N LEU A 137 -7.65 -14.61 -6.50
CA LEU A 137 -8.97 -14.45 -5.91
C LEU A 137 -9.06 -13.24 -4.98
N SER A 138 -7.93 -12.73 -4.49
CA SER A 138 -7.90 -11.66 -3.49
C SER A 138 -7.44 -10.32 -4.06
N LEU A 139 -6.58 -10.35 -5.08
CA LEU A 139 -5.92 -9.15 -5.61
C LEU A 139 -6.06 -9.04 -7.11
N VAL A 140 -6.11 -7.80 -7.57
CA VAL A 140 -6.13 -7.43 -8.98
C VAL A 140 -4.92 -6.55 -9.25
N ARG A 141 -4.18 -6.84 -10.32
CA ARG A 141 -3.01 -6.07 -10.72
C ARG A 141 -3.23 -5.44 -12.07
N ASP A 142 -3.09 -4.13 -12.15
CA ASP A 142 -3.12 -3.35 -13.38
C ASP A 142 -1.76 -2.69 -13.61
N PRO A 143 -0.87 -3.34 -14.40
CA PRO A 143 0.47 -2.81 -14.63
C PRO A 143 0.51 -1.51 -15.42
N GLU A 144 -0.56 -1.12 -16.12
CA GLU A 144 -0.64 0.19 -16.79
C GLU A 144 -0.72 1.34 -15.77
N LYS A 145 -1.28 1.08 -14.59
CA LYS A 145 -1.33 2.05 -13.48
C LYS A 145 -0.05 2.08 -12.64
N CYS A 146 0.92 1.23 -12.94
CA CYS A 146 2.17 1.12 -12.17
C CYS A 146 3.17 2.24 -12.51
N ILE A 147 3.67 2.94 -11.50
CA ILE A 147 4.73 3.95 -11.62
C ILE A 147 6.13 3.42 -11.29
N LEU A 148 6.30 2.10 -11.15
CA LEU A 148 7.57 1.45 -10.82
C LEU A 148 8.24 1.99 -9.54
N CYS A 149 7.43 2.40 -8.55
CA CYS A 149 7.93 2.95 -7.30
C CYS A 149 8.64 1.91 -6.41
N GLY A 150 8.31 0.62 -6.57
CA GLY A 150 8.95 -0.48 -5.85
C GLY A 150 8.45 -0.72 -4.42
N ARG A 151 7.51 0.09 -3.90
CA ARG A 151 6.94 -0.10 -2.54
C ARG A 151 6.36 -1.50 -2.35
N CYS A 152 5.62 -1.99 -3.34
CA CYS A 152 5.01 -3.32 -3.32
C CYS A 152 6.04 -4.46 -3.29
N VAL A 153 7.16 -4.32 -4.02
CA VAL A 153 8.26 -5.28 -4.01
C VAL A 153 8.95 -5.26 -2.65
N ALA A 154 9.24 -4.07 -2.13
CA ALA A 154 9.92 -3.92 -0.86
C ALA A 154 9.12 -4.52 0.30
N VAL A 155 7.81 -4.25 0.42
CA VAL A 155 6.98 -4.85 1.47
C VAL A 155 6.85 -6.37 1.32
N CYS A 156 6.70 -6.88 0.09
CA CYS A 156 6.55 -8.31 -0.17
C CYS A 156 7.85 -9.09 0.15
N SER A 157 9.00 -8.47 -0.11
CA SER A 157 10.32 -9.08 0.14
C SER A 157 10.80 -8.91 1.57
N GLN A 158 10.73 -7.70 2.12
CA GLN A 158 11.37 -7.35 3.40
C GLN A 158 10.47 -7.58 4.61
N MET A 159 9.16 -7.35 4.48
CA MET A 159 8.23 -7.54 5.60
C MET A 159 7.56 -8.90 5.59
N GLN A 160 7.13 -9.36 4.41
CA GLN A 160 6.42 -10.64 4.31
C GLN A 160 7.35 -11.84 4.05
N GLY A 161 8.54 -11.61 3.47
CA GLY A 161 9.47 -12.69 3.13
C GLY A 161 9.04 -13.57 1.95
N VAL A 162 7.89 -13.29 1.32
CA VAL A 162 7.27 -14.12 0.27
C VAL A 162 7.96 -13.93 -1.09
N LYS A 163 8.34 -12.69 -1.42
CA LYS A 163 8.99 -12.35 -2.71
C LYS A 163 8.21 -12.78 -3.96
N ALA A 164 6.88 -12.74 -3.91
CA ALA A 164 6.01 -13.13 -5.02
C ALA A 164 6.11 -12.20 -6.25
N ILE A 165 6.55 -10.95 -6.06
CA ILE A 165 6.67 -9.94 -7.11
C ILE A 165 8.03 -9.23 -7.03
N ASP A 166 8.60 -8.92 -8.19
CA ASP A 166 9.86 -8.18 -8.33
C ASP A 166 9.91 -7.38 -9.65
N PHE A 167 10.97 -6.59 -9.84
CA PHE A 167 11.27 -5.93 -11.10
C PHE A 167 11.70 -6.96 -12.15
N SER A 168 11.06 -6.90 -13.32
CA SER A 168 11.39 -7.69 -14.51
C SER A 168 11.65 -6.76 -15.69
N GLY A 169 12.57 -7.14 -16.58
CA GLY A 169 12.98 -6.36 -17.74
C GLY A 169 13.97 -5.24 -17.42
N ARG A 170 14.26 -4.40 -18.42
CA ARG A 170 15.17 -3.26 -18.33
C ARG A 170 14.69 -2.07 -19.16
N GLY A 171 15.05 -0.85 -18.74
CA GLY A 171 14.68 0.38 -19.44
C GLY A 171 13.17 0.53 -19.59
N LEU A 172 12.69 0.83 -20.80
CA LEU A 172 11.27 0.99 -21.10
C LEU A 172 10.45 -0.31 -20.94
N LYS A 173 11.11 -1.48 -20.93
CA LYS A 173 10.48 -2.79 -20.72
C LYS A 173 10.38 -3.17 -19.24
N SER A 174 10.80 -2.30 -18.33
CA SER A 174 10.72 -2.58 -16.89
C SER A 174 9.27 -2.64 -16.44
N LYS A 175 8.91 -3.71 -15.72
CA LYS A 175 7.59 -3.92 -15.11
C LYS A 175 7.75 -4.62 -13.76
N ILE A 176 6.79 -4.44 -12.86
CA ILE A 176 6.68 -5.32 -11.69
C ILE A 176 5.98 -6.59 -12.15
N SER A 177 6.61 -7.73 -11.96
CA SER A 177 6.11 -9.03 -12.42
C SER A 177 6.34 -10.12 -11.39
N THR A 178 5.76 -11.27 -11.65
CA THR A 178 5.94 -12.52 -10.89
C THR A 178 6.93 -13.42 -11.63
N PHE A 179 7.20 -14.60 -11.06
CA PHE A 179 7.99 -15.62 -11.73
C PHE A 179 7.40 -15.99 -13.11
N LEU A 180 8.25 -15.98 -14.14
CA LEU A 180 7.89 -16.25 -15.54
C LEU A 180 6.74 -15.40 -16.10
N ASP A 181 6.52 -14.20 -15.56
CA ASP A 181 5.39 -13.34 -15.95
C ASP A 181 4.01 -14.02 -15.78
N SER A 182 3.90 -14.98 -14.87
CA SER A 182 2.65 -15.70 -14.59
C SER A 182 1.63 -14.82 -13.84
N GLY A 183 0.37 -15.24 -13.80
CA GLY A 183 -0.61 -14.58 -12.95
C GLY A 183 -0.24 -14.66 -11.46
N LEU A 184 -0.57 -13.63 -10.67
CA LEU A 184 -0.31 -13.61 -9.22
C LEU A 184 -0.97 -14.80 -8.49
N GLY A 185 -2.14 -15.25 -8.95
CA GLY A 185 -2.83 -16.41 -8.40
C GLY A 185 -2.17 -17.75 -8.74
N LEU A 186 -1.17 -17.75 -9.64
CA LEU A 186 -0.50 -18.94 -10.15
C LEU A 186 0.94 -19.09 -9.61
N VAL A 187 1.35 -18.24 -8.67
CA VAL A 187 2.67 -18.28 -8.03
C VAL A 187 2.52 -18.34 -6.51
N ALA A 188 3.62 -18.57 -5.80
CA ALA A 188 3.69 -18.59 -4.34
C ALA A 188 3.46 -17.19 -3.74
N CYS A 189 2.20 -16.75 -3.73
CA CYS A 189 1.74 -15.48 -3.18
C CYS A 189 0.76 -15.74 -2.04
N SER A 190 1.08 -15.33 -0.82
CA SER A 190 0.21 -15.51 0.35
C SER A 190 -1.09 -14.71 0.34
N ASN A 191 -1.40 -13.96 -0.73
CA ASN A 191 -2.63 -13.15 -0.88
C ASN A 191 -2.90 -12.16 0.28
N CYS A 192 -1.87 -11.75 1.03
CA CYS A 192 -2.03 -10.94 2.24
C CYS A 192 -2.36 -9.45 1.99
N GLY A 193 -2.31 -8.99 0.74
CA GLY A 193 -2.72 -7.64 0.35
C GLY A 193 -1.79 -6.49 0.76
N GLN A 194 -0.67 -6.77 1.43
CA GLN A 194 0.28 -5.72 1.85
C GLN A 194 0.82 -4.90 0.67
N CYS A 195 1.01 -5.54 -0.49
CA CYS A 195 1.41 -4.85 -1.72
C CYS A 195 0.35 -3.90 -2.27
N ALA A 196 -0.95 -4.19 -2.08
CA ALA A 196 -2.05 -3.30 -2.45
C ALA A 196 -2.11 -2.10 -1.50
N LEU A 197 -1.98 -2.35 -0.19
CA LEU A 197 -2.02 -1.33 0.86
C LEU A 197 -0.98 -0.22 0.63
N VAL A 198 0.27 -0.59 0.28
CA VAL A 198 1.36 0.37 0.06
C VAL A 198 1.42 0.95 -1.35
N CYS A 199 0.52 0.54 -2.25
CA CYS A 199 0.51 1.01 -3.63
C CYS A 199 -0.02 2.45 -3.70
N PRO A 200 0.79 3.43 -4.16
CA PRO A 200 0.38 4.84 -4.22
C PRO A 200 -0.63 5.15 -5.35
N THR A 201 -0.92 4.16 -6.20
CA THR A 201 -1.80 4.28 -7.36
C THR A 201 -2.74 3.07 -7.42
N GLY A 202 -3.62 3.00 -8.43
CA GLY A 202 -4.50 1.85 -8.67
C GLY A 202 -3.83 0.64 -9.33
N ALA A 203 -2.51 0.46 -9.17
CA ALA A 203 -1.79 -0.63 -9.85
C ALA A 203 -1.98 -2.00 -9.20
N ILE A 204 -2.26 -2.03 -7.90
CA ILE A 204 -2.60 -3.24 -7.16
C ILE A 204 -3.76 -2.88 -6.23
N THR A 205 -4.90 -3.54 -6.39
CA THR A 205 -6.12 -3.32 -5.62
C THR A 205 -6.69 -4.65 -5.13
N GLU A 206 -7.55 -4.61 -4.12
CA GLU A 206 -8.36 -5.77 -3.77
C GLU A 206 -9.32 -6.16 -4.90
N ARG A 207 -9.65 -7.44 -5.00
CA ARG A 207 -10.76 -7.88 -5.84
C ARG A 207 -12.07 -7.41 -5.22
N SER A 208 -12.78 -6.53 -5.92
CA SER A 208 -14.05 -5.98 -5.44
C SER A 208 -15.21 -6.96 -5.63
N SER A 209 -15.90 -7.28 -4.54
CA SER A 209 -17.19 -8.01 -4.53
C SER A 209 -18.40 -7.08 -4.37
N VAL A 210 -18.23 -5.76 -4.49
CA VAL A 210 -19.31 -4.77 -4.25
C VAL A 210 -20.52 -5.03 -5.17
N ARG A 211 -20.28 -5.35 -6.45
CA ARG A 211 -21.37 -5.63 -7.40
C ARG A 211 -22.16 -6.89 -7.03
N GLU A 212 -21.47 -7.94 -6.59
CA GLU A 212 -22.07 -9.21 -6.18
C GLU A 212 -22.92 -9.01 -4.92
N VAL A 213 -22.43 -8.21 -3.97
CA VAL A 213 -23.15 -7.85 -2.75
C VAL A 213 -24.42 -7.05 -3.06
N TRP A 214 -24.35 -6.04 -3.95
CA TRP A 214 -25.55 -5.31 -4.36
C TRP A 214 -26.58 -6.19 -5.07
N ALA A 215 -26.12 -7.08 -5.96
CA ALA A 215 -27.00 -8.03 -6.62
C ALA A 215 -27.68 -8.97 -5.60
N ALA A 216 -26.98 -9.40 -4.57
CA ALA A 216 -27.57 -10.19 -3.49
C ALA A 216 -28.59 -9.41 -2.66
N LEU A 217 -28.29 -8.14 -2.31
CA LEU A 217 -29.19 -7.27 -1.55
C LEU A 217 -30.48 -6.90 -2.30
N GLN A 218 -30.41 -6.85 -3.63
CA GLN A 218 -31.55 -6.52 -4.50
C GLN A 218 -32.42 -7.74 -4.86
N ASP A 219 -31.96 -8.94 -4.53
CA ASP A 219 -32.68 -10.18 -4.80
C ASP A 219 -33.71 -10.45 -3.67
N PRO A 220 -35.03 -10.31 -3.94
CA PRO A 220 -36.05 -10.51 -2.90
C PRO A 220 -36.15 -11.96 -2.42
N GLY A 221 -35.56 -12.92 -3.16
CA GLY A 221 -35.50 -14.33 -2.76
C GLY A 221 -34.38 -14.65 -1.77
N LYS A 222 -33.51 -13.68 -1.44
CA LYS A 222 -32.35 -13.90 -0.57
C LYS A 222 -32.52 -13.22 0.79
N ILE A 223 -32.15 -13.96 1.84
CA ILE A 223 -31.86 -13.40 3.16
C ILE A 223 -30.37 -13.13 3.21
N VAL A 224 -29.98 -11.86 3.17
CA VAL A 224 -28.58 -11.46 3.11
C VAL A 224 -28.07 -11.13 4.50
N LEU A 225 -27.11 -11.93 4.97
CA LEU A 225 -26.43 -11.76 6.24
C LEU A 225 -25.07 -11.11 5.99
N VAL A 226 -24.62 -10.25 6.90
CA VAL A 226 -23.26 -9.73 6.91
C VAL A 226 -22.59 -10.03 8.24
N GLN A 227 -21.31 -10.39 8.19
CA GLN A 227 -20.49 -10.60 9.37
C GLN A 227 -19.26 -9.69 9.30
N THR A 228 -18.96 -8.98 10.39
CA THR A 228 -17.86 -8.01 10.42
C THR A 228 -16.67 -8.53 11.21
N ALA A 229 -15.47 -8.43 10.63
CA ALA A 229 -14.23 -8.83 11.30
C ALA A 229 -13.87 -7.86 12.45
N PRO A 230 -13.08 -8.30 13.45
CA PRO A 230 -12.75 -7.49 14.62
C PRO A 230 -12.18 -6.11 14.25
N ALA A 231 -11.21 -6.06 13.33
CA ALA A 231 -10.48 -4.84 12.96
C ALA A 231 -11.31 -3.79 12.21
N VAL A 232 -12.41 -4.18 11.56
CA VAL A 232 -13.20 -3.25 10.73
C VAL A 232 -13.78 -2.12 11.58
N ARG A 233 -14.23 -2.42 12.80
CA ARG A 233 -14.87 -1.45 13.71
C ARG A 233 -13.93 -0.38 14.26
N VAL A 234 -12.62 -0.56 14.13
CA VAL A 234 -11.61 0.42 14.54
C VAL A 234 -10.94 1.11 13.34
N GLY A 235 -10.93 0.47 12.16
CA GLY A 235 -10.32 1.05 10.96
C GLY A 235 -11.28 1.88 10.10
N ILE A 236 -12.55 1.47 9.96
CA ILE A 236 -13.46 2.12 8.98
C ILE A 236 -13.77 3.59 9.33
N GLY A 237 -13.69 3.97 10.61
CA GLY A 237 -13.89 5.36 11.04
C GLY A 237 -12.86 6.31 10.44
N GLU A 238 -11.62 5.86 10.27
CA GLU A 238 -10.50 6.66 9.73
C GLU A 238 -10.76 7.05 8.27
N ALA A 239 -11.27 6.10 7.48
CA ALA A 239 -11.70 6.35 6.10
C ALA A 239 -12.90 7.32 6.00
N MET A 240 -13.62 7.53 7.09
CA MET A 240 -14.73 8.49 7.20
C MET A 240 -14.30 9.82 7.85
N GLY A 241 -12.99 10.05 8.02
CA GLY A 241 -12.43 11.29 8.58
C GLY A 241 -12.45 11.35 10.11
N MET A 242 -12.70 10.24 10.81
CA MET A 242 -12.60 10.18 12.27
C MET A 242 -11.13 10.00 12.69
N PRO A 243 -10.75 10.43 13.91
CA PRO A 243 -9.39 10.23 14.42
C PRO A 243 -8.95 8.76 14.44
N TYR A 244 -7.64 8.50 14.29
CA TYR A 244 -7.06 7.16 14.38
C TYR A 244 -7.48 6.41 15.65
N GLY A 245 -7.87 5.14 15.51
CA GLY A 245 -8.34 4.31 16.61
C GLY A 245 -9.77 4.60 17.10
N SER A 246 -10.56 5.39 16.36
CA SER A 246 -11.97 5.63 16.68
C SER A 246 -12.78 4.33 16.63
N LEU A 247 -13.46 3.99 17.73
CA LEU A 247 -14.33 2.82 17.80
C LEU A 247 -15.74 3.17 17.25
N VAL A 248 -16.12 2.55 16.14
CA VAL A 248 -17.35 2.88 15.39
C VAL A 248 -18.33 1.71 15.26
N THR A 249 -18.31 0.77 16.21
CA THR A 249 -19.12 -0.46 16.17
C THR A 249 -20.61 -0.18 15.93
N GLY A 250 -21.21 0.73 16.69
CA GLY A 250 -22.64 1.04 16.58
C GLY A 250 -23.00 1.69 15.24
N GLN A 251 -22.17 2.63 14.78
CA GLN A 251 -22.32 3.33 13.52
C GLN A 251 -22.19 2.37 12.32
N MET A 252 -21.21 1.45 12.38
CA MET A 252 -21.01 0.40 11.38
C MET A 252 -22.25 -0.50 11.28
N VAL A 253 -22.77 -1.01 12.41
CA VAL A 253 -23.97 -1.85 12.42
C VAL A 253 -25.19 -1.09 11.90
N ALA A 254 -25.37 0.16 12.32
CA ALA A 254 -26.45 1.01 11.83
C ALA A 254 -26.36 1.26 10.32
N GLY A 255 -25.15 1.50 9.80
CA GLY A 255 -24.87 1.67 8.37
C GLY A 255 -25.22 0.41 7.57
N LEU A 256 -24.76 -0.76 8.02
CA LEU A 256 -25.07 -2.04 7.37
C LEU A 256 -26.58 -2.33 7.34
N ARG A 257 -27.31 -2.04 8.43
CA ARG A 257 -28.78 -2.16 8.42
C ARG A 257 -29.43 -1.21 7.41
N ARG A 258 -28.96 0.03 7.32
CA ARG A 258 -29.45 1.01 6.34
C ARG A 258 -29.15 0.62 4.89
N LEU A 259 -28.06 -0.12 4.66
CA LEU A 259 -27.73 -0.66 3.34
C LEU A 259 -28.64 -1.83 2.90
N GLY A 260 -29.43 -2.41 3.81
CA GLY A 260 -30.43 -3.43 3.49
C GLY A 260 -30.08 -4.85 3.94
N PHE A 261 -29.00 -5.05 4.70
CA PHE A 261 -28.70 -6.38 5.26
C PHE A 261 -29.77 -6.84 6.24
N SER A 262 -30.28 -8.07 6.06
CA SER A 262 -31.35 -8.63 6.90
C SER A 262 -30.91 -8.88 8.34
N LYS A 263 -29.64 -9.30 8.52
CA LYS A 263 -29.00 -9.45 9.82
C LYS A 263 -27.54 -9.01 9.75
N VAL A 264 -27.06 -8.46 10.85
CA VAL A 264 -25.66 -8.07 11.04
C VAL A 264 -25.11 -8.90 12.20
N PHE A 265 -24.17 -9.78 11.89
CA PHE A 265 -23.44 -10.63 12.83
C PHE A 265 -22.00 -10.12 13.02
N ASP A 266 -21.34 -10.69 14.01
CA ASP A 266 -20.00 -10.30 14.43
C ASP A 266 -19.07 -11.52 14.39
N THR A 267 -17.93 -11.40 13.70
CA THR A 267 -16.95 -12.48 13.61
C THR A 267 -16.34 -12.80 14.96
N ASN A 268 -16.41 -11.89 15.94
CA ASN A 268 -15.94 -12.17 17.30
C ASN A 268 -16.62 -13.40 17.91
N PHE A 269 -17.90 -13.65 17.58
CA PHE A 269 -18.57 -14.88 18.04
C PHE A 269 -17.90 -16.14 17.48
N ALA A 270 -17.58 -16.16 16.19
CA ALA A 270 -16.87 -17.29 15.57
C ALA A 270 -15.41 -17.37 16.07
N ALA A 271 -14.79 -16.24 16.43
CA ALA A 271 -13.49 -16.22 17.08
C ALA A 271 -13.55 -16.89 18.46
N ASP A 272 -14.58 -16.63 19.26
CA ASP A 272 -14.79 -17.30 20.56
C ASP A 272 -14.94 -18.82 20.38
N LEU A 273 -15.70 -19.26 19.37
CA LEU A 273 -15.80 -20.68 19.03
C LEU A 273 -14.43 -21.28 18.62
N THR A 274 -13.63 -20.53 17.85
CA THR A 274 -12.28 -20.95 17.46
C THR A 274 -11.40 -21.17 18.70
N ILE A 275 -11.50 -20.29 19.70
CA ILE A 275 -10.75 -20.43 20.95
C ILE A 275 -11.20 -21.65 21.76
N ILE A 276 -12.50 -21.97 21.77
CA ILE A 276 -13.00 -23.17 22.43
C ILE A 276 -12.38 -24.42 21.80
N GLU A 277 -12.37 -24.50 20.48
CA GLU A 277 -11.84 -25.68 19.76
C GLU A 277 -10.31 -25.76 19.81
N GLU A 278 -9.58 -24.71 19.40
CA GLU A 278 -8.11 -24.69 19.44
C GLU A 278 -7.59 -24.84 20.88
N GLY A 279 -8.27 -24.25 21.86
CA GLY A 279 -7.92 -24.39 23.28
C GLY A 279 -8.12 -25.82 23.79
N ASN A 280 -9.23 -26.46 23.42
CA ASN A 280 -9.47 -27.86 23.76
C ASN A 280 -8.46 -28.80 23.09
N GLU A 281 -8.14 -28.55 21.82
CA GLU A 281 -7.11 -29.30 21.09
C GLU A 281 -5.73 -29.17 21.74
N LEU A 282 -5.32 -27.95 22.10
CA LEU A 282 -4.05 -27.71 22.78
C LEU A 282 -3.96 -28.48 24.10
N LEU A 283 -5.02 -28.42 24.93
CA LEU A 283 -5.08 -29.15 26.19
C LEU A 283 -5.03 -30.67 25.97
N HIS A 284 -5.68 -31.16 24.92
CA HIS A 284 -5.62 -32.56 24.54
C HIS A 284 -4.19 -32.98 24.18
N ARG A 285 -3.52 -32.26 23.27
CA ARG A 285 -2.14 -32.54 22.85
C ARG A 285 -1.16 -32.53 24.03
N ILE A 286 -1.29 -31.57 24.96
CA ILE A 286 -0.44 -31.52 26.16
C ILE A 286 -0.66 -32.75 27.06
N ARG A 287 -1.91 -33.17 27.26
CA ARG A 287 -2.23 -34.30 28.15
C ARG A 287 -1.83 -35.66 27.58
N THR A 288 -1.90 -35.82 26.26
CA THR A 288 -1.63 -37.11 25.59
C THR A 288 -0.21 -37.24 25.07
N GLY A 289 0.63 -36.20 25.19
CA GLY A 289 1.95 -36.17 24.57
C GLY A 289 1.87 -36.06 23.04
N GLY A 290 0.84 -35.40 22.52
CA GLY A 290 0.63 -35.15 21.10
C GLY A 290 1.64 -34.17 20.50
N GLU A 291 1.56 -33.98 19.18
CA GLU A 291 2.53 -33.21 18.42
C GLU A 291 2.47 -31.70 18.74
N LEU A 292 3.65 -31.13 18.96
CA LEU A 292 3.87 -29.72 19.28
C LEU A 292 5.08 -29.18 18.49
N PRO A 293 5.10 -27.87 18.14
CA PRO A 293 4.14 -26.84 18.52
C PRO A 293 2.79 -26.95 17.78
N MET A 294 1.70 -26.55 18.44
CA MET A 294 0.42 -26.33 17.76
C MET A 294 0.44 -24.94 17.13
N ILE A 295 0.06 -24.86 15.86
CA ILE A 295 0.10 -23.63 15.07
C ILE A 295 -1.35 -23.21 14.76
N THR A 296 -1.68 -21.94 14.97
CA THR A 296 -3.02 -21.40 14.67
C THR A 296 -3.33 -21.48 13.17
N SER A 297 -4.60 -21.71 12.83
CA SER A 297 -5.03 -21.93 11.43
C SER A 297 -5.95 -20.85 10.86
N CYS A 298 -6.29 -19.82 11.63
CA CYS A 298 -7.32 -18.84 11.29
C CYS A 298 -6.93 -17.80 10.22
N SER A 299 -5.62 -17.62 9.94
CA SER A 299 -5.13 -16.65 8.96
C SER A 299 -4.94 -17.31 7.59
N PRO A 300 -5.75 -16.99 6.57
CA PRO A 300 -5.63 -17.63 5.26
C PRO A 300 -4.29 -17.33 4.57
N GLY A 301 -3.71 -16.15 4.82
CA GLY A 301 -2.39 -15.82 4.28
C GLY A 301 -1.27 -16.64 4.91
N TRP A 302 -1.40 -16.98 6.21
CA TRP A 302 -0.50 -17.89 6.89
C TRP A 302 -0.63 -19.32 6.37
N ILE A 303 -1.87 -19.83 6.23
CA ILE A 303 -2.12 -21.16 5.66
C ILE A 303 -1.49 -21.28 4.28
N LYS A 304 -1.74 -20.33 3.37
CA LYS A 304 -1.14 -20.33 2.04
C LYS A 304 0.39 -20.27 2.07
N PHE A 305 0.96 -19.52 3.02
CA PHE A 305 2.40 -19.46 3.19
C PHE A 305 2.99 -20.81 3.63
N ILE A 306 2.36 -21.52 4.56
CA ILE A 306 2.82 -22.86 4.94
C ILE A 306 2.67 -23.83 3.77
N GLU A 307 1.53 -23.84 3.09
CA GLU A 307 1.30 -24.72 1.93
C GLU A 307 2.40 -24.59 0.86
N ASP A 308 2.79 -23.34 0.57
CA ASP A 308 3.77 -23.05 -0.48
C ASP A 308 5.23 -23.26 -0.02
N PHE A 309 5.57 -22.95 1.24
CA PHE A 309 6.97 -22.87 1.71
C PHE A 309 7.36 -23.90 2.78
N TYR A 310 6.40 -24.39 3.57
CA TYR A 310 6.64 -25.31 4.69
C TYR A 310 5.60 -26.45 4.75
N PRO A 311 5.34 -27.17 3.65
CA PRO A 311 4.25 -28.16 3.60
C PRO A 311 4.41 -29.33 4.59
N GLY A 312 5.63 -29.58 5.08
CA GLY A 312 5.88 -30.59 6.12
C GLY A 312 5.42 -30.20 7.53
N LEU A 313 4.87 -28.99 7.72
CA LEU A 313 4.25 -28.54 8.97
C LEU A 313 2.71 -28.69 8.96
N LEU A 314 2.13 -29.23 7.89
CA LEU A 314 0.68 -29.47 7.73
C LEU A 314 0.30 -30.92 7.99
#